data_AF-V5GDJ3-F1
#
_entry.id   AF-V5GDJ3-F1
#
_cell.length_a   1.000
_cell.length_b   1.000
_cell.length_c   1.000
_cell.angle_alpha   90.00
_cell.angle_beta   90.00
_cell.angle_gamma   90.00
#
_symmetry.space_group_name_H-M   'P 1'
#
loop_
_entity.id
_entity.type
_entity.pdbx_description
1 polymer ?
#
loop_
_entity_poly.entity_id
_entity_poly.type
_entity_poly.pdbx_seq_one_letter_code
_entity_poly.pdbx_strand_id
1 'polypeptide(L)'
;RSLKQAVKNGLIVSQIHRIIKFNQSSWLKVYIDLNTTMRNGISNKFEKDFYKLMNNAVYGKTMENVDNRKDIKLITHWEKNRKSFGANTLIARPNFKSCTIFSEDFVAIHMGKLKVHYNKPLYLGFSILELSKTVLYGFFYDVIKDNFGRNASLLYTDTDSLIIKIYTDNFYNFIKYNIDHFDTSNYKEGNKFEIPVSESILGNMKDEFPSDPIMEFYGTGAKAYYVKSLNSETKKAKGVKRSVIKNNLTVDDYKKIVEGGGLIFRKMNSFRSELHDIYTELKNKVALSHYDDKRFVIPNSSSTLPWGHHDIKFYQTEYDNNFTWFVTALSQAAGIKRKNNLELLIEA
;
A
#
# COMPACT_ATOMS: atom_id res chain seq x y z
N ARG A 1 2.75 0.23 -21.27
CA ARG A 1 1.78 -0.86 -20.99
C ARG A 1 0.66 -0.35 -20.09
N SER A 2 1.00 0.22 -18.93
CA SER A 2 0.02 0.80 -17.98
C SER A 2 -0.95 1.80 -18.60
N LEU A 3 -0.46 2.77 -19.38
CA LEU A 3 -1.34 3.71 -20.09
C LEU A 3 -2.31 3.01 -21.05
N LYS A 4 -1.87 1.97 -21.77
CA LYS A 4 -2.74 1.22 -22.68
C LYS A 4 -3.84 0.49 -21.90
N GLN A 5 -3.50 -0.11 -20.75
CA GLN A 5 -4.47 -0.77 -19.88
C GLN A 5 -5.47 0.23 -19.29
N ALA A 6 -4.99 1.40 -18.84
CA ALA A 6 -5.84 2.49 -18.38
C ALA A 6 -6.84 2.93 -19.46
N VAL A 7 -6.38 3.17 -20.69
CA VAL A 7 -7.24 3.56 -21.82
C VAL A 7 -8.24 2.46 -22.18
N LYS A 8 -7.82 1.18 -22.19
CA LYS A 8 -8.72 0.04 -22.38
C LYS A 8 -9.86 0.04 -21.34
N ASN A 9 -9.57 0.46 -20.12
CA ASN A 9 -10.53 0.56 -19.01
C ASN A 9 -11.26 1.92 -18.94
N GLY A 10 -11.24 2.71 -20.02
CA GLY A 10 -12.06 3.92 -20.17
C GLY A 10 -11.40 5.24 -19.76
N LEU A 11 -10.11 5.26 -19.38
CA LEU A 11 -9.40 6.53 -19.18
C LEU A 11 -9.14 7.22 -20.53
N ILE A 12 -9.48 8.51 -20.61
CA ILE A 12 -9.28 9.33 -21.81
C ILE A 12 -7.98 10.14 -21.65
N VAL A 13 -7.07 10.00 -22.61
CA VAL A 13 -5.85 10.81 -22.65
C VAL A 13 -6.21 12.19 -23.21
N SER A 14 -6.10 13.22 -22.39
CA SER A 14 -6.35 14.60 -22.80
C SER A 14 -5.11 15.25 -23.43
N GLN A 15 -3.93 15.06 -22.83
CA GLN A 15 -2.68 15.70 -23.26
C GLN A 15 -1.47 14.79 -23.00
N ILE A 16 -0.45 14.93 -23.85
CA ILE A 16 0.85 14.27 -23.67
C ILE A 16 1.93 15.36 -23.65
N HIS A 17 2.63 15.51 -22.52
CA HIS A 17 3.64 16.55 -22.36
C HIS A 17 5.05 16.08 -22.73
N ARG A 18 5.43 14.88 -22.29
CA ARG A 18 6.77 14.31 -22.49
C ARG A 18 6.70 12.80 -22.61
N ILE A 19 7.57 12.23 -23.43
CA ILE A 19 7.71 10.80 -23.62
C ILE A 19 9.18 10.44 -23.44
N ILE A 20 9.44 9.37 -22.68
CA ILE A 20 10.77 8.77 -22.60
C ILE A 20 10.67 7.36 -23.18
N LYS A 21 11.58 7.03 -24.11
CA LYS A 21 11.65 5.73 -24.78
C LYS A 21 13.00 5.08 -24.48
N PHE A 22 12.98 3.76 -24.28
CA PHE A 22 14.17 2.97 -24.02
C PHE A 22 14.13 1.66 -24.81
N ASN A 23 15.32 1.11 -25.09
CA ASN A 23 15.45 -0.27 -25.53
C ASN A 23 15.35 -1.20 -24.32
N GLN A 24 14.66 -2.33 -24.47
CA GLN A 24 14.40 -3.27 -23.40
C GLN A 24 15.10 -4.60 -23.69
N SER A 25 15.68 -5.20 -22.65
CA SER A 25 16.27 -6.54 -22.70
C SER A 25 16.00 -7.26 -21.38
N SER A 26 16.11 -8.58 -21.38
CA SER A 26 15.97 -9.45 -20.20
C SER A 26 17.27 -9.52 -19.38
N TRP A 27 17.96 -8.40 -19.18
CA TRP A 27 19.30 -8.35 -18.59
C TRP A 27 19.39 -8.87 -17.14
N LEU A 28 18.29 -8.85 -16.37
CA LEU A 28 18.23 -9.45 -15.02
C LEU A 28 17.80 -10.92 -15.00
N LYS A 29 17.38 -11.49 -16.14
CA LYS A 29 16.70 -12.80 -16.16
C LYS A 29 17.53 -13.89 -15.49
N VAL A 30 18.80 -14.03 -15.87
CA VAL A 30 19.70 -15.05 -15.30
C VAL A 30 19.80 -14.93 -13.77
N TYR A 31 19.88 -13.72 -13.25
CA TYR A 31 19.95 -13.46 -11.80
C TYR A 31 18.65 -13.80 -11.07
N ILE A 32 17.51 -13.36 -11.61
CA ILE A 32 16.18 -13.62 -11.04
C ILE A 32 15.84 -15.11 -11.10
N ASP A 33 16.13 -15.77 -12.21
CA ASP A 33 15.90 -17.20 -12.40
C ASP A 33 16.72 -18.00 -11.39
N LEU A 34 18.03 -17.70 -11.26
CA LEU A 34 18.89 -18.35 -10.27
C LEU A 34 18.33 -18.23 -8.85
N ASN A 35 17.99 -17.01 -8.42
CA ASN A 35 17.44 -16.79 -7.08
C ASN A 35 16.07 -17.47 -6.88
N THR A 36 15.27 -17.58 -7.94
CA THR A 36 13.97 -18.27 -7.89
C THR A 36 14.15 -19.78 -7.75
N THR A 37 15.04 -20.38 -8.54
CA THR A 37 15.40 -21.80 -8.45
C THR A 37 15.95 -22.14 -7.07
N MET A 38 16.91 -21.35 -6.56
CA MET A 38 17.46 -21.53 -5.21
C MET A 38 16.36 -21.43 -4.15
N ARG A 39 15.49 -20.42 -4.24
CA ARG A 39 14.38 -20.24 -3.30
C ARG A 39 13.38 -21.41 -3.30
N ASN A 40 13.12 -22.01 -4.45
CA ASN A 40 12.18 -23.13 -4.58
C ASN A 40 12.77 -24.45 -4.05
N GLY A 41 14.07 -24.69 -4.25
CA GLY A 41 14.75 -25.90 -3.77
C GLY A 41 15.02 -25.96 -2.27
N ILE A 42 14.83 -24.84 -1.56
CA ILE A 42 15.12 -24.71 -0.13
C ILE A 42 13.86 -25.00 0.68
N SER A 43 13.98 -25.64 1.84
CA SER A 43 12.88 -25.80 2.81
C SER A 43 12.91 -24.73 3.92
N ASN A 44 14.11 -24.25 4.27
CA ASN A 44 14.34 -23.27 5.33
C ASN A 44 13.74 -21.88 5.00
N LYS A 45 12.90 -21.37 5.90
CA LYS A 45 12.28 -20.05 5.76
C LYS A 45 13.28 -18.89 5.70
N PHE A 46 14.34 -18.93 6.50
CA PHE A 46 15.35 -17.88 6.54
C PHE A 46 16.04 -17.70 5.17
N GLU A 47 16.47 -18.81 4.58
CA GLU A 47 17.13 -18.81 3.28
C GLU A 47 16.17 -18.43 2.15
N LYS A 48 14.90 -18.88 2.21
CA LYS A 48 13.86 -18.39 1.28
C LYS A 48 13.72 -16.87 1.33
N ASP A 49 13.71 -16.29 2.54
CA ASP A 49 13.61 -14.85 2.74
C ASP A 49 14.87 -14.12 2.25
N PHE A 50 16.05 -14.73 2.36
CA PHE A 50 17.30 -14.21 1.82
C PHE A 50 17.24 -14.08 0.29
N TYR A 51 16.91 -15.15 -0.45
CA TYR A 51 16.81 -15.08 -1.91
C TYR A 51 15.70 -14.14 -2.39
N LYS A 52 14.59 -14.06 -1.65
CA LYS A 52 13.55 -13.05 -1.88
C LYS A 52 14.10 -11.63 -1.71
N LEU A 53 14.88 -11.38 -0.67
CA LEU A 53 15.51 -10.08 -0.42
C LEU A 53 16.49 -9.71 -1.53
N MET A 54 17.30 -10.66 -2.02
CA MET A 54 18.26 -10.42 -3.10
C MET A 54 17.58 -9.89 -4.37
N ASN A 55 16.43 -10.46 -4.74
CA ASN A 55 15.62 -9.95 -5.86
C ASN A 55 15.05 -8.55 -5.57
N ASN A 56 14.46 -8.35 -4.39
CA ASN A 56 13.83 -7.07 -4.02
C ASN A 56 14.83 -5.93 -3.82
N ALA A 57 16.06 -6.23 -3.38
CA ALA A 57 17.11 -5.26 -3.13
C ALA A 57 17.57 -4.56 -4.42
N VAL A 58 17.60 -5.28 -5.54
CA VAL A 58 17.92 -4.69 -6.86
C VAL A 58 16.95 -3.55 -7.17
N TYR A 59 15.65 -3.81 -7.08
CA TYR A 59 14.62 -2.78 -7.27
C TYR A 59 14.81 -1.61 -6.28
N GLY A 60 14.95 -1.90 -4.99
CA GLY A 60 15.16 -0.87 -3.96
C GLY A 60 16.37 0.02 -4.25
N LYS A 61 17.45 -0.55 -4.81
CA LYS A 61 18.66 0.19 -5.19
C LYS A 61 18.43 1.14 -6.36
N THR A 62 17.57 0.78 -7.32
CA THR A 62 17.23 1.66 -8.45
C THR A 62 16.50 2.93 -8.00
N MET A 63 15.75 2.85 -6.90
CA MET A 63 14.92 3.92 -6.33
C MET A 63 15.59 4.62 -5.14
N GLU A 64 16.88 4.37 -4.89
CA GLU A 64 17.59 4.97 -3.76
C GLU A 64 17.62 6.50 -3.88
N ASN A 65 17.08 7.20 -2.87
CA ASN A 65 17.21 8.64 -2.80
C ASN A 65 18.60 9.03 -2.27
N VAL A 66 19.49 9.42 -3.18
CA VAL A 66 20.86 9.85 -2.88
C VAL A 66 20.93 11.14 -2.07
N ASP A 67 19.88 11.96 -2.03
CA ASP A 67 19.83 13.21 -1.25
C ASP A 67 19.86 12.90 0.24
N ASN A 68 19.18 11.82 0.65
CA ASN A 68 19.03 11.42 2.04
C ASN A 68 20.33 10.93 2.71
N ARG A 69 21.36 10.56 1.94
CA ARG A 69 22.64 10.12 2.54
C ARG A 69 23.21 11.24 3.41
N LYS A 70 23.67 10.93 4.62
CA LYS A 70 24.22 11.93 5.53
C LYS A 70 25.74 12.02 5.37
N ASP A 71 26.27 13.23 5.43
CA ASP A 71 27.71 13.46 5.58
C ASP A 71 27.96 13.83 7.04
N ILE A 72 28.47 12.88 7.81
CA ILE A 72 28.73 13.04 9.24
C ILE A 72 30.22 12.90 9.46
N LYS A 73 30.83 13.89 10.13
CA LYS A 73 32.23 13.86 10.54
C LYS A 73 32.29 13.61 12.05
N LEU A 74 32.92 12.52 12.45
CA LEU A 74 33.18 12.19 13.84
C LEU A 74 34.52 12.81 14.24
N ILE A 75 34.51 13.72 15.22
CA ILE A 75 35.66 14.55 15.59
C ILE A 75 35.90 14.49 17.09
N THR A 76 37.17 14.40 17.47
CA THR A 76 37.60 14.31 18.87
C THR A 76 38.51 15.44 19.34
N HIS A 77 38.61 16.52 18.57
CA HIS A 77 39.56 17.60 18.80
C HIS A 77 39.00 18.91 18.24
N TRP A 78 39.23 20.00 18.96
CA TRP A 78 38.72 21.33 18.59
C TRP A 78 39.46 21.92 17.39
N GLU A 79 40.79 21.91 17.45
CA GLU A 79 41.67 22.48 16.43
C GLU A 79 42.10 21.46 15.39
N LYS A 80 42.65 21.91 14.26
CA LYS A 80 43.19 21.03 13.22
C LYS A 80 44.39 20.25 13.74
N ASN A 81 44.42 18.93 13.48
CA ASN A 81 45.62 18.11 13.67
C ASN A 81 46.26 17.75 12.31
N ARG A 82 47.34 16.95 12.32
CA ARG A 82 48.04 16.55 11.08
C ARG A 82 47.19 15.70 10.11
N LYS A 83 46.18 14.98 10.60
CA LYS A 83 45.40 13.98 9.84
C LYS A 83 44.00 14.45 9.45
N SER A 84 43.42 15.40 10.19
CA SER A 84 42.02 15.83 10.04
C SER A 84 41.81 17.29 10.43
N PHE A 85 40.77 17.89 9.85
CA PHE A 85 40.24 19.17 10.31
C PHE A 85 39.65 19.02 11.72
N GLY A 86 39.86 20.03 12.56
CA GLY A 86 39.21 20.12 13.87
C GLY A 86 37.75 20.53 13.77
N ALA A 87 37.03 20.44 14.89
CA ALA A 87 35.64 20.82 14.98
C ALA A 87 35.42 22.30 14.59
N ASN A 88 36.32 23.19 15.01
CA ASN A 88 36.26 24.63 14.70
C ASN A 88 36.16 24.90 13.19
N THR A 89 36.93 24.16 12.41
CA THR A 89 37.04 24.34 10.96
C THR A 89 35.80 23.83 10.24
N LEU A 90 35.20 22.73 10.73
CA LEU A 90 34.02 22.13 10.11
C LEU A 90 32.74 22.90 10.44
N ILE A 91 32.60 23.42 11.66
CA ILE A 91 31.48 24.27 12.09
C ILE A 91 31.47 25.59 11.32
N ALA A 92 32.63 26.16 11.03
CA ALA A 92 32.75 27.40 10.26
C ALA A 92 32.41 27.26 8.76
N ARG A 93 32.22 26.04 8.24
CA ARG A 93 31.90 25.85 6.82
C ARG A 93 30.45 26.23 6.52
N PRO A 94 30.17 26.80 5.34
CA PRO A 94 28.81 27.21 4.96
C PRO A 94 27.82 26.05 4.84
N ASN A 95 28.32 24.82 4.70
CA ASN A 95 27.49 23.62 4.68
C ASN A 95 27.38 22.93 6.04
N PHE A 96 27.78 23.55 7.15
CA PHE A 96 27.45 23.04 8.47
C PHE A 96 25.92 23.06 8.67
N LYS A 97 25.35 21.98 9.24
CA LYS A 97 23.91 21.91 9.56
C LYS A 97 23.65 21.90 11.06
N SER A 98 24.32 21.00 11.76
CA SER A 98 24.16 20.82 13.20
C SER A 98 25.30 19.96 13.74
N CYS A 99 25.40 19.86 15.05
CA CYS A 99 26.28 18.91 15.72
C CYS A 99 25.52 18.11 16.77
N THR A 100 26.02 16.91 17.05
CA THR A 100 25.57 16.06 18.15
C THR A 100 26.79 15.81 19.03
N ILE A 101 26.78 16.37 20.24
CA ILE A 101 27.86 16.23 21.21
C ILE A 101 27.58 14.97 22.01
N PHE A 102 28.52 14.03 22.02
CA PHE A 102 28.43 12.78 22.78
C PHE A 102 29.19 12.86 24.11
N SER A 103 30.32 13.57 24.11
CA SER A 103 31.11 13.89 25.31
C SER A 103 31.90 15.18 25.08
N GLU A 104 32.63 15.64 26.10
CA GLU A 104 33.49 16.83 26.01
C GLU A 104 34.49 16.74 24.84
N ASP A 105 35.02 15.54 24.60
CA ASP A 105 36.02 15.28 23.55
C ASP A 105 35.45 14.52 22.34
N PHE A 106 34.12 14.42 22.17
CA PHE A 106 33.56 13.67 21.04
C PHE A 106 32.28 14.28 20.47
N VAL A 107 32.34 14.67 19.20
CA VAL A 107 31.24 15.32 18.49
C VAL A 107 31.04 14.73 17.10
N ALA A 108 29.78 14.48 16.73
CA ALA A 108 29.35 14.27 15.35
C ALA A 108 28.93 15.60 14.72
N ILE A 109 29.64 16.04 13.69
CA ILE A 109 29.30 17.23 12.91
C ILE A 109 28.53 16.79 11.67
N HIS A 110 27.28 17.26 11.57
CA HIS A 110 26.38 16.98 10.45
C HIS A 110 26.60 18.04 9.37
N MET A 111 27.11 17.60 8.22
CA MET A 111 27.35 18.45 7.07
C MET A 111 26.22 18.31 6.04
N GLY A 112 25.86 19.42 5.42
CA GLY A 112 25.07 19.49 4.20
C GLY A 112 25.91 19.12 2.98
N LYS A 113 25.27 18.53 1.97
CA LYS A 113 25.93 18.25 0.70
C LYS A 113 25.92 19.50 -0.18
N LEU A 114 27.09 19.90 -0.66
CA LEU A 114 27.21 20.99 -1.63
C LEU A 114 26.86 20.54 -3.06
N LYS A 115 27.06 19.26 -3.37
CA LYS A 115 26.75 18.65 -4.67
C LYS A 115 26.16 17.27 -4.43
N VAL A 116 25.12 16.92 -5.18
CA VAL A 116 24.56 15.56 -5.21
C VAL A 116 24.61 15.04 -6.63
N HIS A 117 25.11 13.81 -6.79
CA HIS A 117 25.21 13.15 -8.07
C HIS A 117 24.12 12.06 -8.18
N TYR A 118 23.13 12.28 -9.05
CA TYR A 118 22.04 11.35 -9.31
C TYR A 118 22.50 10.19 -10.19
N ASN A 119 23.11 9.18 -9.57
CA ASN A 119 23.65 7.99 -10.24
C ASN A 119 22.81 6.73 -9.99
N LYS A 120 21.49 6.89 -9.87
CA LYS A 120 20.56 5.78 -9.67
C LYS A 120 19.62 5.72 -10.88
N PRO A 121 19.39 4.53 -11.46
CA PRO A 121 18.55 4.39 -12.64
C PRO A 121 17.06 4.48 -12.25
N LEU A 122 16.59 5.67 -11.88
CA LEU A 122 15.22 5.89 -11.38
C LEU A 122 14.14 5.46 -12.41
N TYR A 123 14.42 5.63 -13.70
CA TYR A 123 13.54 5.21 -14.79
C TYR A 123 13.28 3.70 -14.79
N LEU A 124 14.27 2.90 -14.37
CA LEU A 124 14.13 1.45 -14.25
C LEU A 124 13.19 1.10 -13.09
N GLY A 125 13.39 1.72 -11.92
CA GLY A 125 12.52 1.53 -10.77
C GLY A 125 11.08 1.95 -11.06
N PHE A 126 10.88 3.11 -11.68
CA PHE A 126 9.56 3.55 -12.16
C PHE A 126 8.93 2.50 -13.10
N SER A 127 9.68 2.01 -14.09
CA SER A 127 9.17 1.04 -15.06
C SER A 127 8.77 -0.28 -14.39
N ILE A 128 9.58 -0.78 -13.46
CA ILE A 128 9.27 -2.02 -12.71
C ILE A 128 7.98 -1.85 -11.90
N LEU A 129 7.84 -0.73 -11.18
CA LEU A 129 6.65 -0.45 -10.38
C LEU A 129 5.38 -0.32 -11.25
N GLU A 130 5.50 0.34 -12.39
CA GLU A 130 4.36 0.48 -13.32
C GLU A 130 3.99 -0.87 -13.95
N LEU A 131 4.96 -1.73 -14.26
CA LEU A 131 4.70 -3.08 -14.74
C LEU A 131 4.06 -3.97 -13.66
N SER A 132 4.50 -3.88 -12.40
CA SER A 132 3.90 -4.67 -11.32
C SER A 132 2.43 -4.31 -11.11
N LYS A 133 2.08 -3.02 -11.21
CA LYS A 133 0.69 -2.57 -11.19
C LYS A 133 -0.12 -3.15 -12.34
N THR A 134 0.45 -3.26 -13.55
CA THR A 134 -0.31 -3.84 -14.69
C THR A 134 -0.70 -5.29 -14.48
N VAL A 135 0.12 -6.08 -13.77
CA VAL A 135 -0.20 -7.46 -13.41
C VAL A 135 -1.36 -7.49 -12.43
N LEU A 136 -1.26 -6.71 -11.34
CA LEU A 136 -2.31 -6.64 -10.31
C LEU A 136 -3.65 -6.13 -10.88
N TYR A 137 -3.60 -5.06 -11.67
CA TYR A 137 -4.78 -4.49 -12.32
C TYR A 137 -5.31 -5.40 -13.41
N GLY A 138 -4.46 -6.12 -14.12
CA GLY A 138 -4.87 -7.10 -15.13
C GLY A 138 -5.68 -8.22 -14.49
N PHE A 139 -5.20 -8.76 -13.37
CA PHE A 139 -5.97 -9.76 -12.62
C PHE A 139 -7.33 -9.20 -12.16
N PHE A 140 -7.36 -7.99 -11.58
CA PHE A 140 -8.63 -7.45 -11.10
C PHE A 140 -9.60 -7.11 -12.25
N TYR A 141 -9.17 -6.35 -13.26
CA TYR A 141 -10.06 -5.86 -14.31
C TYR A 141 -10.29 -6.91 -15.42
N ASP A 142 -9.23 -7.52 -15.93
CA ASP A 142 -9.33 -8.43 -17.09
C ASP A 142 -9.72 -9.88 -16.69
N VAL A 143 -9.56 -10.29 -15.42
CA VAL A 143 -9.96 -11.63 -14.96
C VAL A 143 -11.19 -11.56 -14.06
N ILE A 144 -11.12 -10.83 -12.94
CA ILE A 144 -12.21 -10.80 -11.96
C ILE A 144 -13.41 -9.97 -12.48
N LYS A 145 -13.21 -8.76 -12.99
CA LYS A 145 -14.32 -7.91 -13.46
C LYS A 145 -14.94 -8.42 -14.75
N ASP A 146 -14.18 -9.06 -15.64
CA ASP A 146 -14.74 -9.67 -16.85
C ASP A 146 -15.68 -10.85 -16.54
N ASN A 147 -15.37 -11.64 -15.49
CA ASN A 147 -16.21 -12.79 -15.09
C ASN A 147 -17.38 -12.42 -14.16
N PHE A 148 -17.19 -11.46 -13.24
CA PHE A 148 -18.18 -11.16 -12.21
C PHE A 148 -18.83 -9.78 -12.35
N GLY A 149 -18.29 -8.88 -13.17
CA GLY A 149 -18.87 -7.56 -13.41
C GLY A 149 -19.17 -6.81 -12.12
N ARG A 150 -20.44 -6.43 -11.90
CA ARG A 150 -20.92 -5.73 -10.70
C ARG A 150 -20.93 -6.61 -9.44
N ASN A 151 -20.90 -7.94 -9.60
CA ASN A 151 -20.86 -8.88 -8.48
C ASN A 151 -19.48 -8.95 -7.82
N ALA A 152 -18.45 -8.30 -8.38
CA ALA A 152 -17.14 -8.16 -7.77
C ALA A 152 -16.85 -6.71 -7.36
N SER A 153 -16.45 -6.54 -6.10
CA SER A 153 -16.05 -5.27 -5.48
C SER A 153 -14.71 -5.40 -4.78
N LEU A 154 -13.79 -4.47 -5.04
CA LEU A 154 -12.50 -4.41 -4.35
C LEU A 154 -12.69 -3.75 -2.97
N LEU A 155 -12.38 -4.49 -1.90
CA LEU A 155 -12.48 -4.00 -0.52
C LEU A 155 -11.17 -3.39 -0.03
N TYR A 156 -10.03 -3.97 -0.42
CA TYR A 156 -8.72 -3.53 0.04
C TYR A 156 -7.61 -3.96 -0.93
N THR A 157 -6.53 -3.17 -0.96
CA THR A 157 -5.30 -3.54 -1.68
C THR A 157 -4.06 -2.99 -0.98
N ASP A 158 -2.98 -3.78 -0.94
CA ASP A 158 -1.65 -3.33 -0.54
C ASP A 158 -0.60 -3.96 -1.45
N THR A 159 0.04 -3.13 -2.27
CA THR A 159 1.20 -3.44 -3.15
C THR A 159 0.97 -4.57 -4.17
N ASP A 160 0.79 -5.80 -3.72
CA ASP A 160 0.69 -7.05 -4.47
C ASP A 160 -0.50 -7.92 -4.03
N SER A 161 -1.37 -7.41 -3.16
CA SER A 161 -2.53 -8.14 -2.63
C SER A 161 -3.86 -7.43 -2.89
N LEU A 162 -4.93 -8.22 -3.00
CA LEU A 162 -6.32 -7.77 -3.16
C LEU A 162 -7.19 -8.53 -2.16
N ILE A 163 -8.11 -7.81 -1.50
CA ILE A 163 -9.25 -8.42 -0.80
C ILE A 163 -10.48 -8.03 -1.59
N ILE A 164 -11.16 -9.04 -2.14
CA ILE A 164 -12.25 -8.86 -3.10
C ILE A 164 -13.52 -9.49 -2.52
N LYS A 165 -14.62 -8.75 -2.55
CA LYS A 165 -15.96 -9.28 -2.31
C LYS A 165 -16.54 -9.74 -3.64
N ILE A 166 -16.86 -11.02 -3.74
CA ILE A 166 -17.43 -11.62 -4.96
C ILE A 166 -18.73 -12.34 -4.60
N TYR A 167 -19.82 -12.00 -5.28
CA TYR A 167 -21.07 -12.74 -5.22
C TYR A 167 -21.06 -13.83 -6.29
N THR A 168 -21.01 -15.08 -5.86
CA THR A 168 -20.97 -16.29 -6.72
C THR A 168 -21.41 -17.50 -5.92
N ASP A 169 -21.96 -18.51 -6.58
CA ASP A 169 -22.35 -19.77 -5.95
C ASP A 169 -21.12 -20.57 -5.50
N ASN A 170 -20.04 -20.55 -6.28
CA ASN A 170 -18.82 -21.28 -5.96
C ASN A 170 -17.57 -20.65 -6.59
N PHE A 171 -16.81 -19.90 -5.77
CA PHE A 171 -15.56 -19.29 -6.20
C PHE A 171 -14.43 -20.31 -6.47
N TYR A 172 -14.43 -21.45 -5.78
CA TYR A 172 -13.40 -22.46 -5.98
C TYR A 172 -13.51 -23.15 -7.34
N ASN A 173 -14.73 -23.33 -7.87
CA ASN A 173 -14.93 -23.77 -9.25
C ASN A 173 -14.33 -22.77 -10.24
N PHE A 174 -14.51 -21.47 -10.01
CA PHE A 174 -13.88 -20.44 -10.82
C PHE A 174 -12.35 -20.54 -10.83
N ILE A 175 -11.71 -20.77 -9.67
CA ILE A 175 -10.26 -21.01 -9.57
C ILE A 175 -9.84 -22.21 -10.43
N LYS A 176 -10.58 -23.32 -10.36
CA LYS A 176 -10.26 -24.54 -11.14
C LYS A 176 -10.30 -24.30 -12.65
N TYR A 177 -11.25 -23.53 -13.14
CA TYR A 177 -11.36 -23.21 -14.57
C TYR A 177 -10.33 -22.17 -15.06
N ASN A 178 -9.75 -21.39 -14.16
CA ASN A 178 -8.83 -20.29 -14.47
C ASN A 178 -7.46 -20.48 -13.79
N ILE A 179 -7.02 -21.74 -13.69
CA ILE A 179 -5.85 -22.15 -12.89
C ILE A 179 -4.56 -21.45 -13.33
N ASP A 180 -4.48 -21.04 -14.58
CA ASP A 180 -3.35 -20.31 -15.17
C ASP A 180 -3.17 -18.90 -14.57
N HIS A 181 -4.19 -18.36 -13.90
CA HIS A 181 -4.12 -17.07 -13.19
C HIS A 181 -3.85 -17.21 -11.68
N PHE A 182 -3.89 -18.43 -11.14
CA PHE A 182 -3.75 -18.68 -9.70
C PHE A 182 -2.46 -19.44 -9.37
N ASP A 183 -1.88 -19.12 -8.22
CA ASP A 183 -0.83 -19.92 -7.58
C ASP A 183 -1.49 -20.74 -6.48
N THR A 184 -1.65 -22.04 -6.72
CA THR A 184 -2.29 -22.98 -5.79
C THR A 184 -1.27 -23.81 -5.01
N SER A 185 0.00 -23.41 -4.98
CA SER A 185 1.08 -24.16 -4.32
C SER A 185 0.94 -24.28 -2.80
N ASN A 186 0.03 -23.51 -2.19
CA ASN A 186 -0.25 -23.54 -0.76
C ASN A 186 -1.49 -24.39 -0.41
N TYR A 187 -2.17 -24.96 -1.42
CA TYR A 187 -3.21 -25.96 -1.21
C TYR A 187 -2.61 -27.30 -0.83
N LYS A 188 -3.38 -28.11 -0.10
CA LYS A 188 -3.04 -29.50 0.21
C LYS A 188 -3.60 -30.41 -0.88
N GLU A 189 -2.89 -31.50 -1.19
CA GLU A 189 -3.44 -32.58 -2.00
C GLU A 189 -4.71 -33.15 -1.35
N GLY A 190 -5.72 -33.46 -2.17
CA GLY A 190 -7.02 -33.93 -1.66
C GLY A 190 -7.80 -32.88 -0.84
N ASN A 191 -7.54 -31.58 -1.04
CA ASN A 191 -8.33 -30.53 -0.38
C ASN A 191 -9.82 -30.65 -0.70
N LYS A 192 -10.66 -30.19 0.23
CA LYS A 192 -12.14 -30.32 0.17
C LYS A 192 -12.81 -29.67 -1.05
N PHE A 193 -12.08 -28.82 -1.78
CA PHE A 193 -12.57 -28.13 -2.98
C PHE A 193 -12.02 -28.70 -4.28
N GLU A 194 -11.22 -29.76 -4.19
CA GLU A 194 -10.58 -30.47 -5.31
C GLU A 194 -9.73 -29.54 -6.20
N ILE A 195 -9.11 -28.51 -5.59
CA ILE A 195 -8.23 -27.61 -6.31
C ILE A 195 -6.91 -28.33 -6.63
N PRO A 196 -6.47 -28.38 -7.90
CA PRO A 196 -5.17 -28.92 -8.25
C PRO A 196 -4.04 -28.13 -7.58
N VAL A 197 -3.04 -28.83 -7.03
CA VAL A 197 -1.87 -28.19 -6.41
C VAL A 197 -0.82 -27.96 -7.49
N SER A 198 -0.42 -26.70 -7.68
CA SER A 198 0.63 -26.30 -8.63
C SER A 198 1.98 -26.08 -7.95
N GLU A 199 3.04 -25.95 -8.74
CA GLU A 199 4.24 -25.23 -8.29
C GLU A 199 3.97 -23.72 -8.20
N SER A 200 4.81 -22.98 -7.46
CA SER A 200 4.64 -21.53 -7.32
C SER A 200 5.10 -20.82 -8.60
N ILE A 201 4.15 -20.24 -9.33
CA ILE A 201 4.38 -19.59 -10.63
C ILE A 201 4.45 -18.06 -10.44
N LEU A 202 5.51 -17.45 -10.97
CA LEU A 202 5.70 -16.01 -10.88
C LEU A 202 4.61 -15.25 -11.68
N GLY A 203 3.95 -14.31 -11.01
CA GLY A 203 2.93 -13.44 -11.62
C GLY A 203 1.50 -13.93 -11.41
N ASN A 204 1.32 -15.19 -10.98
CA ASN A 204 0.01 -15.72 -10.61
C ASN A 204 -0.40 -15.25 -9.21
N MET A 205 -1.71 -15.14 -8.99
CA MET A 205 -2.26 -14.67 -7.72
C MET A 205 -2.44 -15.85 -6.76
N LYS A 206 -1.82 -15.75 -5.59
CA LYS A 206 -2.00 -16.73 -4.50
C LYS A 206 -3.30 -16.48 -3.78
N ASP A 207 -4.07 -17.53 -3.52
CA ASP A 207 -5.13 -17.48 -2.53
C ASP A 207 -4.52 -17.60 -1.12
N GLU A 208 -4.49 -16.50 -0.37
CA GLU A 208 -3.90 -16.45 0.97
C GLU A 208 -4.71 -17.23 2.03
N PHE A 209 -5.95 -17.62 1.72
CA PHE A 209 -6.84 -18.36 2.63
C PHE A 209 -7.29 -19.69 2.02
N PRO A 210 -6.36 -20.61 1.71
CA PRO A 210 -6.66 -21.82 0.97
C PRO A 210 -7.65 -22.68 1.75
N SER A 211 -8.80 -22.92 1.14
CA SER A 211 -9.92 -23.65 1.73
C SER A 211 -10.55 -23.04 3.00
N ASP A 212 -10.29 -21.77 3.30
CA ASP A 212 -10.69 -21.08 4.53
C ASP A 212 -11.40 -19.73 4.23
N PRO A 213 -12.65 -19.75 3.75
CA PRO A 213 -13.34 -18.53 3.30
C PRO A 213 -13.32 -17.40 4.32
N ILE A 214 -13.15 -16.17 3.83
CA ILE A 214 -13.28 -14.95 4.65
C ILE A 214 -14.76 -14.73 4.97
N MET A 215 -15.07 -14.58 6.25
CA MET A 215 -16.42 -14.35 6.78
C MET A 215 -16.67 -12.87 7.07
N GLU A 216 -15.67 -12.16 7.60
CA GLU A 216 -15.80 -10.75 7.97
C GLU A 216 -14.54 -9.96 7.61
N PHE A 217 -14.73 -8.72 7.18
CA PHE A 217 -13.66 -7.79 6.85
C PHE A 217 -14.00 -6.37 7.31
N TYR A 218 -13.07 -5.72 8.02
CA TYR A 218 -13.16 -4.30 8.37
C TYR A 218 -11.87 -3.59 8.00
N GLY A 219 -11.92 -2.77 6.94
CA GLY A 219 -10.80 -1.94 6.49
C GLY A 219 -10.88 -0.54 7.08
N THR A 220 -9.97 -0.20 7.99
CA THR A 220 -9.94 1.14 8.62
C THR A 220 -9.04 2.11 7.86
N GLY A 221 -8.06 1.61 7.11
CA GLY A 221 -7.21 2.45 6.27
C GLY A 221 -5.99 1.69 5.76
N ALA A 222 -5.06 2.42 5.15
CA ALA A 222 -3.87 1.83 4.57
C ALA A 222 -3.03 1.06 5.61
N LYS A 223 -2.88 -0.26 5.41
CA LYS A 223 -2.18 -1.20 6.30
C LYS A 223 -2.81 -1.33 7.69
N ALA A 224 -4.12 -1.08 7.81
CA ALA A 224 -4.89 -1.21 9.04
C ALA A 224 -6.26 -1.85 8.77
N TYR A 225 -6.42 -3.13 9.12
CA TYR A 225 -7.61 -3.91 8.82
C TYR A 225 -7.78 -5.13 9.73
N TYR A 226 -9.00 -5.65 9.81
CA TYR A 226 -9.37 -6.93 10.40
C TYR A 226 -9.92 -7.87 9.33
N VAL A 227 -9.49 -9.13 9.36
CA VAL A 227 -10.03 -10.23 8.56
C VAL A 227 -10.33 -11.39 9.49
N LYS A 228 -11.52 -11.97 9.37
CA LYS A 228 -11.90 -13.24 10.01
C LYS A 228 -12.26 -14.24 8.93
N SER A 229 -11.61 -15.38 8.95
CA SER A 229 -11.97 -16.56 8.16
C SER A 229 -12.68 -17.59 9.04
N LEU A 230 -13.06 -18.73 8.47
CA LEU A 230 -13.70 -19.81 9.22
C LEU A 230 -12.79 -20.34 10.36
N ASN A 231 -11.48 -20.41 10.12
CA ASN A 231 -10.52 -21.01 11.06
C ASN A 231 -9.54 -20.02 11.69
N SER A 232 -9.48 -18.76 11.23
CA SER A 232 -8.45 -17.82 11.69
C SER A 232 -8.94 -16.37 11.77
N GLU A 233 -8.23 -15.57 12.56
CA GLU A 233 -8.39 -14.12 12.55
C GLU A 233 -7.04 -13.42 12.31
N THR A 234 -7.06 -12.32 11.58
CA THR A 234 -5.90 -11.48 11.30
C THR A 234 -6.22 -10.02 11.60
N LYS A 235 -5.42 -9.44 12.51
CA LYS A 235 -5.45 -8.03 12.89
C LYS A 235 -4.22 -7.31 12.36
N LYS A 236 -4.40 -6.17 11.70
CA LYS A 236 -3.31 -5.28 11.25
C LYS A 236 -3.58 -3.85 11.67
N ALA A 237 -2.54 -3.18 12.17
CA ALA A 237 -2.57 -1.75 12.47
C ALA A 237 -1.17 -1.17 12.20
N LYS A 238 -1.09 -0.19 11.30
CA LYS A 238 0.18 0.35 10.80
C LYS A 238 0.98 1.03 11.93
N GLY A 239 2.18 0.52 12.17
CA GLY A 239 3.10 1.11 13.14
C GLY A 239 2.69 0.93 14.61
N VAL A 240 1.80 -0.03 14.89
CA VAL A 240 1.50 -0.55 16.23
C VAL A 240 2.24 -1.87 16.43
N LYS A 241 2.75 -2.13 17.64
CA LYS A 241 3.46 -3.38 17.95
C LYS A 241 2.54 -4.60 17.87
N ARG A 242 3.08 -5.74 17.39
CA ARG A 242 2.32 -7.00 17.26
C ARG A 242 1.67 -7.47 18.57
N SER A 243 2.37 -7.34 19.70
CA SER A 243 1.82 -7.70 21.01
C SER A 243 0.59 -6.87 21.38
N VAL A 244 0.63 -5.56 21.12
CA VAL A 244 -0.48 -4.64 21.37
C VAL A 244 -1.65 -4.92 20.43
N ILE A 245 -1.37 -5.23 19.15
CA ILE A 245 -2.41 -5.65 18.21
C ILE A 245 -3.10 -6.95 18.69
N LYS A 246 -2.32 -7.92 19.16
CA LYS A 246 -2.85 -9.20 19.63
C LYS A 246 -3.72 -9.04 20.88
N ASN A 247 -3.22 -8.29 21.87
CA ASN A 247 -3.77 -8.28 23.22
C ASN A 247 -4.71 -7.11 23.51
N ASN A 248 -4.64 -6.01 22.75
CA ASN A 248 -5.35 -4.77 23.05
C ASN A 248 -6.23 -4.27 21.91
N LEU A 249 -6.22 -4.89 20.73
CA LEU A 249 -7.18 -4.59 19.67
C LEU A 249 -8.16 -5.75 19.50
N THR A 250 -9.45 -5.43 19.57
CA THR A 250 -10.57 -6.36 19.37
C THR A 250 -11.24 -6.12 18.02
N VAL A 251 -12.10 -7.03 17.57
CA VAL A 251 -12.91 -6.82 16.36
C VAL A 251 -13.82 -5.59 16.49
N ASP A 252 -14.38 -5.35 17.67
CA ASP A 252 -15.25 -4.20 17.94
C ASP A 252 -14.53 -2.87 17.75
N ASP A 253 -13.23 -2.80 18.05
CA ASP A 253 -12.42 -1.62 17.76
C ASP A 253 -12.42 -1.29 16.25
N TYR A 254 -12.22 -2.30 15.39
CA TYR A 254 -12.22 -2.08 13.93
C TYR A 254 -13.62 -1.76 13.43
N LYS A 255 -14.63 -2.50 13.87
CA LYS A 255 -16.03 -2.30 13.50
C LYS A 255 -16.50 -0.88 13.88
N LYS A 256 -16.22 -0.45 15.10
CA LYS A 256 -16.53 0.90 15.60
C LYS A 256 -15.93 1.99 14.71
N ILE A 257 -14.68 1.83 14.28
CA ILE A 257 -14.03 2.82 13.40
C ILE A 257 -14.67 2.86 12.02
N VAL A 258 -15.00 1.69 11.45
CA VAL A 258 -15.62 1.64 10.11
C VAL A 258 -17.04 2.19 10.12
N GLU A 259 -17.84 1.86 11.13
CA GLU A 259 -19.26 2.20 11.20
C GLU A 259 -19.55 3.54 11.89
N GLY A 260 -18.83 3.84 12.97
CA GLY A 260 -19.07 5.01 13.82
C GLY A 260 -18.02 6.12 13.68
N GLY A 261 -16.94 5.88 12.94
CA GLY A 261 -15.87 6.85 12.73
C GLY A 261 -14.92 7.05 13.94
N GLY A 262 -14.09 8.10 13.85
CA GLY A 262 -13.20 8.52 14.93
C GLY A 262 -11.79 7.92 14.90
N LEU A 263 -11.16 7.87 16.09
CA LEU A 263 -9.80 7.41 16.30
C LEU A 263 -9.73 6.45 17.49
N ILE A 264 -8.90 5.42 17.40
CA ILE A 264 -8.58 4.54 18.53
C ILE A 264 -7.10 4.65 18.86
N PHE A 265 -6.81 4.94 20.12
CA PHE A 265 -5.45 5.04 20.63
C PHE A 265 -5.06 3.79 21.40
N ARG A 266 -3.79 3.37 21.28
CA ARG A 266 -3.19 2.33 22.11
C ARG A 266 -1.82 2.74 22.62
N LYS A 267 -1.59 2.41 23.88
CA LYS A 267 -0.29 2.58 24.53
C LYS A 267 0.65 1.46 24.11
N MET A 268 1.90 1.80 23.82
CA MET A 268 2.95 0.82 23.56
C MET A 268 4.30 1.35 24.03
N ASN A 269 5.08 0.49 24.67
CA ASN A 269 6.48 0.78 25.00
C ASN A 269 7.33 0.69 23.74
N SER A 270 8.29 1.57 23.55
CA SER A 270 9.30 1.50 22.48
C SER A 270 10.68 1.75 23.06
N PHE A 271 11.68 1.04 22.57
CA PHE A 271 13.06 1.44 22.82
C PHE A 271 13.37 2.69 21.99
N ARG A 272 14.07 3.62 22.61
CA ARG A 272 14.68 4.79 21.97
C ARG A 272 16.15 4.82 22.34
N SER A 273 16.91 5.47 21.46
CA SER A 273 18.29 5.79 21.72
C SER A 273 18.47 7.26 21.37
N GLU A 274 18.97 8.02 22.33
CA GLU A 274 19.34 9.42 22.18
C GLU A 274 20.73 9.58 22.76
N LEU A 275 21.68 10.14 22.01
CA LEU A 275 23.09 10.27 22.43
C LEU A 275 23.72 8.94 22.93
N HIS A 276 23.31 7.81 22.36
CA HIS A 276 23.68 6.45 22.79
C HIS A 276 23.10 5.99 24.15
N ASP A 277 22.32 6.83 24.82
CA ASP A 277 21.53 6.41 25.97
C ASP A 277 20.25 5.71 25.51
N ILE A 278 20.11 4.44 25.88
CA ILE A 278 18.95 3.63 25.53
C ILE A 278 17.95 3.70 26.68
N TYR A 279 16.73 4.15 26.36
CA TYR A 279 15.63 4.20 27.31
C TYR A 279 14.35 3.62 26.72
N THR A 280 13.42 3.28 27.61
CA THR A 280 12.08 2.83 27.23
C THR A 280 11.12 4.01 27.30
N GLU A 281 10.42 4.26 26.20
CA GLU A 281 9.45 5.34 26.07
C GLU A 281 8.04 4.74 25.91
N LEU A 282 7.11 5.15 26.76
CA LEU A 282 5.69 4.80 26.62
C LEU A 282 5.03 5.78 25.64
N LYS A 283 4.62 5.29 24.46
CA LYS A 283 3.88 6.09 23.48
C LYS A 283 2.40 5.77 23.50
N ASN A 284 1.56 6.79 23.54
CA ASN A 284 0.16 6.66 23.16
C ASN A 284 0.00 7.01 21.68
N LYS A 285 -0.35 6.03 20.84
CA LYS A 285 -0.37 6.19 19.39
C LYS A 285 -1.76 5.89 18.83
N VAL A 286 -2.16 6.62 17.78
CA VAL A 286 -3.32 6.26 16.95
C VAL A 286 -3.08 4.88 16.35
N ALA A 287 -3.87 3.90 16.77
CA ALA A 287 -3.83 2.53 16.30
C ALA A 287 -4.74 2.33 15.09
N LEU A 288 -5.95 2.89 15.13
CA LEU A 288 -6.95 2.84 14.06
C LEU A 288 -7.54 4.24 13.86
N SER A 289 -7.91 4.55 12.62
CA SER A 289 -8.45 5.84 12.20
C SER A 289 -9.52 5.61 11.15
N HIS A 290 -10.61 6.37 11.19
CA HIS A 290 -11.60 6.40 10.11
C HIS A 290 -11.15 7.26 8.93
N TYR A 291 -10.27 8.22 9.17
CA TYR A 291 -9.77 9.11 8.14
C TYR A 291 -8.81 8.35 7.20
N ASP A 292 -9.17 8.30 5.92
CA ASP A 292 -8.32 7.83 4.83
C ASP A 292 -7.79 9.04 4.06
N ASP A 293 -6.47 9.22 4.06
CA ASP A 293 -5.79 10.31 3.33
C ASP A 293 -5.63 9.99 1.83
N LYS A 294 -5.87 8.75 1.41
CA LYS A 294 -5.64 8.27 0.04
C LYS A 294 -6.90 8.16 -0.78
N ARG A 295 -8.07 8.19 -0.15
CA ARG A 295 -9.38 8.06 -0.80
C ARG A 295 -10.38 9.00 -0.15
N PHE A 296 -11.34 9.44 -0.95
CA PHE A 296 -12.49 10.17 -0.45
C PHE A 296 -13.49 9.18 0.16
N VAL A 297 -13.76 9.29 1.47
CA VAL A 297 -14.80 8.50 2.14
C VAL A 297 -16.16 9.15 1.85
N ILE A 298 -17.10 8.38 1.33
CA ILE A 298 -18.45 8.88 1.06
C ILE A 298 -19.15 9.12 2.41
N PRO A 299 -19.74 10.30 2.66
CA PRO A 299 -20.43 10.59 3.92
C PRO A 299 -21.50 9.53 4.25
N ASN A 300 -21.56 9.14 5.52
CA ASN A 300 -22.49 8.14 6.04
C ASN A 300 -22.41 6.76 5.34
N SER A 301 -21.25 6.43 4.78
CA SER A 301 -20.99 5.16 4.09
C SER A 301 -19.60 4.64 4.39
N SER A 302 -19.41 3.33 4.22
CA SER A 302 -18.09 2.68 4.21
C SER A 302 -17.45 2.64 2.81
N SER A 303 -18.16 3.15 1.80
CA SER A 303 -17.68 3.22 0.41
C SER A 303 -16.73 4.41 0.21
N THR A 304 -15.77 4.24 -0.69
CA THR A 304 -14.75 5.26 -0.94
C THR A 304 -14.52 5.46 -2.44
N LEU A 305 -14.31 6.71 -2.84
CA LEU A 305 -13.93 7.09 -4.18
C LEU A 305 -12.42 7.41 -4.24
N PRO A 306 -11.73 7.10 -5.35
CA PRO A 306 -10.38 7.61 -5.55
C PRO A 306 -10.41 9.14 -5.66
N TRP A 307 -9.41 9.82 -5.11
CA TRP A 307 -9.30 11.27 -5.27
C TRP A 307 -9.32 11.66 -6.76
N GLY A 308 -10.11 12.68 -7.10
CA GLY A 308 -10.34 13.12 -8.47
C GLY A 308 -11.50 12.42 -9.20
N HIS A 309 -12.22 11.49 -8.56
CA HIS A 309 -13.45 10.93 -9.12
C HIS A 309 -14.52 12.01 -9.33
N HIS A 310 -15.24 11.95 -10.44
CA HIS A 310 -16.24 12.97 -10.83
C HIS A 310 -17.38 13.10 -9.81
N ASP A 311 -17.81 11.98 -9.22
CA ASP A 311 -18.86 11.94 -8.19
C ASP A 311 -18.46 12.59 -6.85
N ILE A 312 -17.17 12.88 -6.60
CA ILE A 312 -16.78 13.53 -5.35
C ILE A 312 -17.50 14.88 -5.19
N LYS A 313 -17.69 15.62 -6.28
CA LYS A 313 -18.40 16.90 -6.25
C LYS A 313 -19.82 16.75 -5.73
N PHE A 314 -20.53 15.70 -6.17
CA PHE A 314 -21.87 15.38 -5.70
C PHE A 314 -21.88 15.14 -4.18
N TYR A 315 -20.93 14.37 -3.64
CA TYR A 315 -20.89 14.09 -2.21
C TYR A 315 -20.34 15.24 -1.35
N GLN A 316 -19.70 16.25 -1.95
CA GLN A 316 -19.17 17.42 -1.24
C GLN A 316 -20.17 18.58 -1.14
N THR A 317 -21.15 18.64 -2.03
CA THR A 317 -22.22 19.64 -1.94
C THR A 317 -23.13 19.34 -0.74
N GLU A 318 -23.53 20.39 -0.01
CA GLU A 318 -24.43 20.27 1.15
C GLU A 318 -25.71 19.52 0.78
N TYR A 319 -26.25 18.77 1.75
CA TYR A 319 -27.41 17.88 1.60
C TYR A 319 -28.58 18.54 0.85
N ASP A 320 -28.87 19.82 1.15
CA ASP A 320 -29.97 20.59 0.55
C ASP A 320 -29.77 20.85 -0.96
N ASN A 321 -28.51 21.04 -1.39
CA ASN A 321 -28.17 21.21 -2.80
C ASN A 321 -28.24 19.88 -3.57
N ASN A 322 -27.86 18.77 -2.91
CA ASN A 322 -27.92 17.43 -3.49
C ASN A 322 -29.35 16.94 -3.69
N PHE A 323 -30.24 17.20 -2.73
CA PHE A 323 -31.66 16.88 -2.86
C PHE A 323 -32.29 17.64 -4.04
N THR A 324 -32.02 18.95 -4.14
CA THR A 324 -32.51 19.79 -5.24
C THR A 324 -31.99 19.31 -6.60
N TRP A 325 -30.70 18.95 -6.69
CA TRP A 325 -30.12 18.39 -7.93
C TRP A 325 -30.73 17.03 -8.29
N PHE A 326 -30.88 16.13 -7.31
CA PHE A 326 -31.44 14.79 -7.51
C PHE A 326 -32.89 14.85 -7.99
N VAL A 327 -33.72 15.70 -7.37
CA VAL A 327 -35.10 15.97 -7.81
C VAL A 327 -35.13 16.56 -9.22
N THR A 328 -34.19 17.47 -9.54
CA THR A 328 -34.10 18.07 -10.88
C THR A 328 -33.71 17.03 -11.94
N ALA A 329 -32.73 16.17 -11.66
CA ALA A 329 -32.26 15.12 -12.57
C ALA A 329 -33.35 14.06 -12.82
N LEU A 330 -34.06 13.64 -11.78
CA LEU A 330 -35.21 12.73 -11.90
C LEU A 330 -36.36 13.36 -12.70
N SER A 331 -36.68 14.63 -12.46
CA SER A 331 -37.73 15.35 -13.19
C SER A 331 -37.42 15.47 -14.68
N GLN A 332 -36.15 15.71 -15.02
CA GLN A 332 -35.68 15.77 -16.42
C GLN A 332 -35.71 14.39 -17.09
N ALA A 333 -35.27 13.34 -16.39
CA ALA A 333 -35.30 11.96 -16.90
C ALA A 333 -36.73 11.43 -17.08
N ALA A 334 -37.67 11.87 -16.23
CA ALA A 334 -39.09 11.50 -16.31
C ALA A 334 -39.92 12.36 -17.29
N GLY A 335 -39.31 13.34 -17.98
CA GLY A 335 -40.01 14.21 -18.93
C GLY A 335 -41.02 15.18 -18.29
N ILE A 336 -40.95 15.40 -16.97
CA ILE A 336 -41.90 16.23 -16.22
C ILE A 336 -41.52 17.71 -16.38
N LYS A 337 -42.29 18.46 -17.18
CA LYS A 337 -41.99 19.86 -17.55
C LYS A 337 -42.38 20.94 -16.51
N ARG A 338 -42.74 20.61 -15.26
CA ARG A 338 -43.14 21.63 -14.27
C ARG A 338 -42.63 21.33 -12.86
N LYS A 339 -41.87 22.29 -12.31
CA LYS A 339 -41.30 22.34 -10.95
C LYS A 339 -42.34 22.16 -9.82
N ASN A 340 -43.59 22.58 -10.02
CA ASN A 340 -44.57 22.72 -8.94
C ASN A 340 -45.27 21.42 -8.50
N ASN A 341 -45.11 20.29 -9.19
CA ASN A 341 -45.83 19.05 -8.84
C ASN A 341 -45.10 18.15 -7.83
N LEU A 342 -43.81 18.40 -7.58
CA LEU A 342 -43.02 17.58 -6.65
C LEU A 342 -42.99 18.14 -5.22
N GLU A 343 -43.09 19.46 -5.05
CA GLU A 343 -43.22 20.08 -3.72
C GLU A 343 -44.54 19.66 -3.03
N LEU A 344 -45.61 19.45 -3.79
CA LEU A 344 -46.90 18.95 -3.28
C LEU A 344 -46.88 17.47 -2.83
N LEU A 345 -45.86 16.70 -3.20
CA LEU A 345 -45.68 15.31 -2.76
C LEU A 345 -44.88 15.20 -1.46
N ILE A 346 -44.31 16.31 -0.97
CA ILE A 346 -43.48 16.36 0.24
C ILE A 346 -44.30 16.87 1.44
N GLU A 347 -45.48 17.48 1.22
CA GLU A 347 -46.41 17.94 2.27
C GLU A 347 -47.55 16.93 2.59
N ALA A 348 -47.44 15.68 2.13
CA ALA A 348 -48.33 14.56 2.50
C ALA A 348 -47.51 13.42 3.10
#